data_AF-A0A1I5V2F7-F1
#
_entry.id   AF-A0A1I5V2F7-F1
#
_cell.length_a   1.000
_cell.length_b   1.000
_cell.length_c   1.000
_cell.angle_alpha   90.00
_cell.angle_beta   90.00
_cell.angle_gamma   90.00
#
_symmetry.space_group_name_H-M   'P 1'
#
loop_
_entity.id
_entity.type
_entity.pdbx_description
1 polymer ?
#
loop_
_entity_poly.entity_id
_entity_poly.type
_entity_poly.pdbx_seq_one_letter_code
_entity_poly.pdbx_strand_id
1 'polypeptide(L)'
;MAYDFQQLSPHDLETLVRDLLQAEWGVVLESFKTGRDGGVDLRFGRGTHNVVVQVKHYVKTGLPGLLRELKAEVPKVKKLRPTRYIVATSVPLSPDNKQAIAQVFGGELAVADVLGQDELNNLLGRHSNVEQKHYKLWLASRAVLDRVLHSDIRTQTEFQVEKVHSTIRRNVRSDAYPRALDILNQNRVVIISGAPGVGKTTLANMLLYAHLERGWEPVIIRRDLAEGQRLFQRGKPQIFYFDDFMGATFLGIAHRACCATKIAQLRISSRWSGPRRTPA
;
A
#
# COMPACT_ATOMS: atom_id res chain seq x y z
N MET A 1 -4.42 13.78 -1.09
CA MET A 1 -2.99 13.93 -1.46
C MET A 1 -2.84 13.54 -2.92
N ALA A 2 -1.85 14.06 -3.65
CA ALA A 2 -1.56 13.60 -5.01
C ALA A 2 -0.39 12.61 -4.97
N TYR A 3 -0.58 11.43 -5.57
CA TYR A 3 0.40 10.35 -5.65
C TYR A 3 1.06 10.31 -7.04
N ASP A 4 2.37 10.09 -7.07
CA ASP A 4 3.15 9.96 -8.31
C ASP A 4 3.27 8.51 -8.83
N PHE A 5 2.82 7.53 -8.02
CA PHE A 5 2.82 6.09 -8.26
C PHE A 5 4.21 5.45 -8.50
N GLN A 6 5.32 6.18 -8.30
CA GLN A 6 6.68 5.69 -8.55
C GLN A 6 7.06 4.47 -7.70
N GLN A 7 6.42 4.31 -6.55
CA GLN A 7 6.61 3.26 -5.58
C GLN A 7 5.91 1.95 -5.93
N LEU A 8 4.92 1.99 -6.82
CA LEU A 8 4.15 0.81 -7.20
C LEU A 8 4.93 -0.01 -8.24
N SER A 9 4.80 -1.34 -8.19
CA SER A 9 5.17 -2.17 -9.33
C SER A 9 4.11 -2.06 -10.45
N PRO A 10 4.40 -2.51 -11.69
CA PRO A 10 3.39 -2.58 -12.75
C PRO A 10 2.14 -3.36 -12.31
N HIS A 11 2.32 -4.46 -11.59
CA HIS A 11 1.23 -5.27 -11.07
C HIS A 11 0.45 -4.59 -9.93
N ASP A 12 1.13 -3.87 -9.05
CA ASP A 12 0.44 -3.09 -8.01
C ASP A 12 -0.44 -1.99 -8.64
N LEU A 13 0.05 -1.33 -9.71
CA LEU A 13 -0.73 -0.33 -10.45
C LEU A 13 -1.94 -0.98 -11.14
N GLU A 14 -1.77 -2.14 -11.76
CA GLU A 14 -2.88 -2.90 -12.37
C GLU A 14 -3.97 -3.24 -11.35
N THR A 15 -3.56 -3.74 -10.18
CA THR A 15 -4.47 -4.06 -9.07
C THR A 15 -5.19 -2.80 -8.57
N LEU A 16 -4.48 -1.68 -8.44
CA LEU A 16 -5.04 -0.40 -8.05
C LEU A 16 -6.09 0.08 -9.05
N VAL A 17 -5.75 0.12 -10.35
CA VAL A 17 -6.67 0.56 -11.40
C VAL A 17 -7.91 -0.31 -11.42
N ARG A 18 -7.75 -1.63 -11.30
CA ARG A 18 -8.88 -2.55 -11.20
C ARG A 18 -9.81 -2.17 -10.06
N ASP A 19 -9.28 -2.05 -8.86
CA ASP A 19 -10.10 -1.80 -7.67
C ASP A 19 -10.79 -0.43 -7.74
N LEU A 20 -10.13 0.58 -8.30
CA LEU A 20 -10.72 1.91 -8.56
C LEU A 20 -11.88 1.83 -9.57
N LEU A 21 -11.69 1.15 -10.71
CA LEU A 21 -12.71 1.04 -11.74
C LEU A 21 -13.89 0.17 -11.31
N GLN A 22 -13.64 -0.89 -10.53
CA GLN A 22 -14.71 -1.69 -9.92
C GLN A 22 -15.54 -0.85 -8.94
N ALA A 23 -14.88 -0.03 -8.11
CA ALA A 23 -15.57 0.86 -7.18
C ALA A 23 -16.36 1.95 -7.91
N GLU A 24 -15.81 2.49 -9.00
CA GLU A 24 -16.46 3.53 -9.82
C GLU A 24 -17.68 3.02 -10.58
N TRP A 25 -17.59 1.85 -11.21
CA TRP A 25 -18.65 1.33 -12.08
C TRP A 25 -19.62 0.39 -11.36
N GLY A 26 -19.30 -0.04 -10.13
CA GLY A 26 -20.10 -1.04 -9.42
C GLY A 26 -20.10 -2.41 -10.10
N VAL A 27 -19.02 -2.76 -10.82
CA VAL A 27 -18.87 -4.04 -11.53
C VAL A 27 -17.68 -4.83 -11.00
N VAL A 28 -17.64 -6.13 -11.34
CA VAL A 28 -16.47 -6.98 -11.10
C VAL A 28 -15.69 -7.13 -12.40
N LEU A 29 -14.41 -6.79 -12.37
CA LEU A 29 -13.50 -6.89 -13.51
C LEU A 29 -12.72 -8.21 -13.45
N GLU A 30 -12.59 -8.88 -14.59
CA GLU A 30 -11.72 -10.03 -14.76
C GLU A 30 -10.27 -9.55 -14.88
N SER A 31 -9.36 -10.12 -14.09
CA SER A 31 -7.91 -9.90 -14.23
C SER A 31 -7.28 -11.13 -14.89
N PHE A 32 -6.43 -10.92 -15.88
CA PHE A 32 -5.74 -12.01 -16.58
C PHE A 32 -4.30 -12.15 -16.08
N LYS A 33 -3.74 -13.36 -16.14
CA LYS A 33 -2.36 -13.57 -15.70
C LYS A 33 -1.40 -12.88 -16.67
N THR A 34 -0.29 -12.38 -16.14
CA THR A 34 0.82 -11.85 -16.94
C THR A 34 1.45 -12.97 -17.79
N GLY A 35 1.08 -13.05 -19.08
CA GLY A 35 1.73 -13.90 -20.08
C GLY A 35 0.76 -14.53 -21.08
N ARG A 36 1.13 -14.49 -22.38
CA ARG A 36 0.42 -15.02 -23.58
C ARG A 36 -1.02 -14.54 -23.84
N ASP A 37 -1.67 -13.88 -22.91
CA ASP A 37 -3.04 -13.41 -23.07
C ASP A 37 -3.10 -12.04 -23.76
N GLY A 38 -2.92 -12.03 -25.09
CA GLY A 38 -3.53 -11.07 -26.02
C GLY A 38 -3.32 -9.55 -25.86
N GLY A 39 -2.61 -9.07 -24.83
CA GLY A 39 -2.54 -7.65 -24.48
C GLY A 39 -3.81 -7.10 -23.82
N VAL A 40 -4.37 -7.83 -22.84
CA VAL A 40 -5.49 -7.34 -22.02
C VAL A 40 -5.13 -7.50 -20.55
N ASP A 41 -5.11 -6.41 -19.79
CA ASP A 41 -4.83 -6.49 -18.35
C ASP A 41 -6.13 -6.74 -17.57
N LEU A 42 -7.19 -5.97 -17.86
CA LEU A 42 -8.50 -6.14 -17.24
C LEU A 42 -9.61 -6.20 -18.29
N ARG A 43 -10.65 -6.98 -18.02
CA ARG A 43 -11.84 -7.06 -18.88
C ARG A 43 -13.13 -7.03 -18.08
N PHE A 44 -14.15 -6.43 -18.66
CA PHE A 44 -15.54 -6.61 -18.25
C PHE A 44 -16.34 -7.16 -19.43
N GLY A 45 -16.84 -8.38 -19.30
CA GLY A 45 -17.74 -9.00 -20.28
C GLY A 45 -19.12 -9.24 -19.67
N ARG A 46 -20.17 -8.59 -20.18
CA ARG A 46 -21.56 -8.92 -19.82
C ARG A 46 -22.49 -8.73 -21.01
N GLY A 47 -23.02 -9.83 -21.54
CA GLY A 47 -23.84 -9.81 -22.75
C GLY A 47 -23.05 -9.27 -23.94
N THR A 48 -23.55 -8.20 -24.56
CA THR A 48 -22.88 -7.50 -25.67
C THR A 48 -21.78 -6.55 -25.20
N HIS A 49 -21.72 -6.21 -23.92
CA HIS A 49 -20.70 -5.30 -23.39
C HIS A 49 -19.38 -6.05 -23.19
N ASN A 50 -18.35 -5.58 -23.87
CA ASN A 50 -16.98 -6.03 -23.75
C ASN A 50 -16.08 -4.80 -23.56
N VAL A 51 -15.76 -4.47 -22.31
CA VAL A 51 -14.85 -3.38 -21.96
C VAL A 51 -13.49 -3.96 -21.68
N VAL A 52 -12.47 -3.37 -22.28
CA VAL A 52 -11.08 -3.79 -22.13
C VAL A 52 -10.29 -2.62 -21.56
N VAL A 53 -9.54 -2.88 -20.49
CA VAL A 53 -8.69 -1.89 -19.85
C VAL A 53 -7.24 -2.34 -19.95
N GLN A 54 -6.40 -1.45 -20.44
CA GLN A 54 -4.95 -1.61 -20.46
C GLN A 54 -4.30 -0.67 -19.46
N VAL A 55 -3.53 -1.22 -18.54
CA VAL A 55 -2.79 -0.51 -17.51
C VAL A 55 -1.30 -0.46 -17.87
N LYS A 56 -0.77 0.74 -18.07
CA LYS A 56 0.62 0.94 -18.49
C LYS A 56 1.38 1.76 -17.45
N HIS A 57 2.31 1.12 -16.74
CA HIS A 57 3.19 1.77 -15.76
C HIS A 57 4.49 2.28 -16.43
N TYR A 58 4.55 3.56 -16.79
CA TYR A 58 5.70 4.16 -17.52
C TYR A 58 6.30 5.39 -16.82
N VAL A 59 6.27 5.45 -15.49
CA VAL A 59 6.76 6.64 -14.75
C VAL A 59 8.23 7.00 -15.05
N LYS A 60 9.08 6.02 -15.36
CA LYS A 60 10.50 6.25 -15.65
C LYS A 60 10.80 6.80 -17.04
N THR A 61 10.06 6.32 -18.05
CA THR A 61 10.30 6.68 -19.47
C THR A 61 9.29 7.71 -19.98
N GLY A 62 8.22 7.97 -19.22
CA GLY A 62 7.21 8.97 -19.50
C GLY A 62 6.40 8.70 -20.77
N LEU A 63 5.86 9.78 -21.32
CA LEU A 63 5.01 9.74 -22.53
C LEU A 63 5.68 9.10 -23.76
N PRO A 64 6.98 9.34 -24.07
CA PRO A 64 7.61 8.73 -25.24
C PRO A 64 7.64 7.20 -25.16
N GLY A 65 7.97 6.65 -23.98
CA GLY A 65 7.95 5.22 -23.74
C GLY A 65 6.54 4.64 -23.83
N LEU A 66 5.57 5.33 -23.23
CA LEU A 66 4.16 4.96 -23.28
C LEU A 66 3.63 4.89 -24.72
N LEU A 67 3.84 5.94 -25.53
CA LEU A 67 3.35 6.01 -26.90
C LEU A 67 3.92 4.91 -27.80
N ARG A 68 5.21 4.57 -27.63
CA ARG A 68 5.85 3.48 -28.41
C ARG A 68 5.14 2.15 -28.16
N GLU A 69 4.82 1.87 -26.91
CA GLU A 69 4.18 0.62 -26.50
C GLU A 69 2.71 0.59 -26.90
N LEU A 70 1.99 1.70 -26.73
CA LEU A 70 0.60 1.81 -27.19
C LEU A 70 0.46 1.59 -28.70
N LYS A 71 1.40 2.10 -29.52
CA LYS A 71 1.43 1.82 -30.97
C LYS A 71 1.53 0.32 -31.27
N ALA A 72 2.28 -0.44 -30.48
CA ALA A 72 2.39 -1.89 -30.64
C ALA A 72 1.11 -2.65 -30.20
N GLU A 73 0.26 -2.03 -29.37
CA GLU A 73 -1.01 -2.59 -28.93
C GLU A 73 -2.17 -2.36 -29.92
N VAL A 74 -2.12 -1.30 -30.74
CA VAL A 74 -3.18 -0.96 -31.71
C VAL A 74 -3.67 -2.15 -32.55
N PRO A 75 -2.79 -3.00 -33.14
CA PRO A 75 -3.25 -4.14 -33.93
C PRO A 75 -4.07 -5.14 -33.11
N LYS A 76 -3.77 -5.30 -31.81
CA LYS A 76 -4.46 -6.23 -30.92
C LYS A 76 -5.86 -5.74 -30.59
N VAL A 77 -6.00 -4.43 -30.31
CA VAL A 77 -7.29 -3.79 -30.05
C VAL A 77 -8.22 -3.91 -31.26
N LYS A 78 -7.69 -3.63 -32.46
CA LYS A 78 -8.46 -3.78 -33.72
C LYS A 78 -8.93 -5.21 -33.98
N LYS A 79 -8.14 -6.21 -33.55
CA LYS A 79 -8.53 -7.63 -33.64
C LYS A 79 -9.58 -7.99 -32.60
N LEU A 80 -9.48 -7.44 -31.39
CA LEU A 80 -10.36 -7.73 -30.27
C LEU A 80 -11.73 -7.07 -30.39
N ARG A 81 -11.81 -5.89 -31.04
CA ARG A 81 -13.03 -5.07 -31.24
C ARG A 81 -13.88 -4.95 -29.97
N PRO A 82 -13.31 -4.41 -28.87
CA PRO A 82 -14.09 -4.19 -27.66
C PRO A 82 -15.16 -3.12 -27.89
N THR A 83 -16.26 -3.18 -27.14
CA THR A 83 -17.28 -2.12 -27.15
C THR A 83 -16.78 -0.80 -26.55
N ARG A 84 -15.78 -0.87 -25.67
CA ARG A 84 -15.08 0.28 -25.09
C ARG A 84 -13.67 -0.12 -24.72
N TYR A 85 -12.70 0.71 -25.06
CA TYR A 85 -11.29 0.49 -24.72
C TYR A 85 -10.81 1.64 -23.83
N ILE A 86 -10.14 1.30 -22.73
CA ILE A 86 -9.65 2.27 -21.75
C ILE A 86 -8.15 2.06 -21.56
N VAL A 87 -7.41 3.16 -21.50
CA VAL A 87 -5.99 3.16 -21.16
C VAL A 87 -5.81 3.88 -19.84
N ALA A 88 -5.26 3.18 -18.85
CA ALA A 88 -4.87 3.76 -17.58
C ALA A 88 -3.35 3.79 -17.46
N THR A 89 -2.79 4.91 -17.00
CA THR A 89 -1.34 5.05 -16.85
C THR A 89 -0.97 5.89 -15.63
N SER A 90 0.19 5.58 -15.05
CA SER A 90 0.80 6.37 -13.97
C SER A 90 1.50 7.63 -14.46
N VAL A 91 1.60 7.85 -15.78
CA VAL A 91 2.21 9.05 -16.38
C VAL A 91 1.26 10.24 -16.26
N PRO A 92 1.73 11.44 -15.85
CA PRO A 92 0.92 12.66 -15.91
C PRO A 92 0.68 13.07 -17.36
N LEU A 93 -0.57 13.41 -17.70
CA LEU A 93 -1.00 13.68 -19.08
C LEU A 93 -1.66 15.05 -19.19
N SER A 94 -1.15 15.89 -20.10
CA SER A 94 -1.87 17.09 -20.54
C SER A 94 -3.04 16.74 -21.46
N PRO A 95 -3.99 17.67 -21.71
CA PRO A 95 -5.03 17.47 -22.72
C PRO A 95 -4.49 17.04 -24.09
N ASP A 96 -3.41 17.68 -24.55
CA ASP A 96 -2.76 17.36 -25.83
C ASP A 96 -2.16 15.95 -25.83
N ASN A 97 -1.56 15.53 -24.71
CA ASN A 97 -1.03 14.16 -24.57
C ASN A 97 -2.14 13.12 -24.70
N LYS A 98 -3.32 13.38 -24.11
CA LYS A 98 -4.47 12.47 -24.22
C LYS A 98 -5.01 12.40 -25.63
N GLN A 99 -5.08 13.54 -26.33
CA GLN A 99 -5.46 13.57 -27.73
C GLN A 99 -4.47 12.79 -28.59
N ALA A 100 -3.16 12.98 -28.39
CA ALA A 100 -2.13 12.24 -29.11
C ALA A 100 -2.24 10.72 -28.88
N ILE A 101 -2.52 10.29 -27.64
CA ILE A 101 -2.78 8.88 -27.32
C ILE A 101 -4.02 8.36 -28.06
N ALA A 102 -5.16 9.08 -27.99
CA ALA A 102 -6.39 8.66 -28.66
C ALA A 102 -6.22 8.58 -30.19
N GLN A 103 -5.48 9.52 -30.79
CA GLN A 103 -5.18 9.53 -32.23
C GLN A 103 -4.40 8.28 -32.68
N VAL A 104 -3.50 7.75 -31.85
CA VAL A 104 -2.76 6.50 -32.15
C VAL A 104 -3.71 5.33 -32.39
N PHE A 105 -4.86 5.30 -31.70
CA PHE A 105 -5.86 4.24 -31.84
C PHE A 105 -6.89 4.50 -32.93
N GLY A 106 -6.86 5.66 -33.59
CA GLY A 106 -7.67 5.93 -34.78
C GLY A 106 -9.19 5.82 -34.57
N GLY A 107 -9.68 6.22 -33.39
CA GLY A 107 -11.11 6.22 -33.05
C GLY A 107 -11.58 5.06 -32.15
N GLU A 108 -10.76 4.02 -31.98
CA GLU A 108 -11.06 2.89 -31.06
C GLU A 108 -10.93 3.27 -29.57
N LEU A 109 -10.28 4.41 -29.28
CA LEU A 109 -10.06 4.94 -27.93
C LEU A 109 -10.57 6.38 -27.87
N ALA A 110 -11.55 6.63 -27.00
CA ALA A 110 -12.01 7.98 -26.72
C ALA A 110 -10.99 8.72 -25.82
N VAL A 111 -10.85 10.03 -25.99
CA VAL A 111 -9.98 10.87 -25.13
C VAL A 111 -10.39 10.77 -23.65
N ALA A 112 -11.69 10.66 -23.38
CA ALA A 112 -12.23 10.49 -22.02
C ALA A 112 -11.88 9.13 -21.39
N ASP A 113 -11.51 8.15 -22.22
CA ASP A 113 -11.09 6.80 -21.79
C ASP A 113 -9.57 6.70 -21.59
N VAL A 114 -8.85 7.82 -21.63
CA VAL A 114 -7.44 7.92 -21.28
C VAL A 114 -7.31 8.48 -19.86
N LEU A 115 -7.01 7.59 -18.92
CA LEU A 115 -6.84 7.89 -17.50
C LEU A 115 -5.35 8.06 -17.20
N GLY A 116 -4.91 9.30 -16.97
CA GLY A 116 -3.56 9.61 -16.52
C GLY A 116 -3.44 9.64 -15.00
N GLN A 117 -2.28 10.07 -14.52
CA GLN A 117 -2.00 10.22 -13.09
C GLN A 117 -3.07 11.03 -12.35
N ASP A 118 -3.54 12.12 -12.94
CA ASP A 118 -4.52 13.02 -12.31
C ASP A 118 -5.89 12.36 -12.19
N GLU A 119 -6.35 11.62 -13.20
CA GLU A 119 -7.62 10.87 -13.13
C GLU A 119 -7.57 9.77 -12.08
N LEU A 120 -6.45 9.07 -11.97
CA LEU A 120 -6.27 8.04 -10.94
C LEU A 120 -6.27 8.65 -9.54
N ASN A 121 -5.65 9.81 -9.35
CA ASN A 121 -5.71 10.55 -8.08
C ASN A 121 -7.12 11.07 -7.77
N ASN A 122 -7.87 11.53 -8.77
CA ASN A 122 -9.26 11.94 -8.61
C ASN A 122 -10.15 10.75 -8.23
N LEU A 123 -9.92 9.56 -8.81
CA LEU A 123 -10.60 8.34 -8.43
C LEU A 123 -10.28 7.94 -6.98
N LEU A 124 -9.01 8.02 -6.56
CA LEU A 124 -8.60 7.78 -5.18
C LEU A 124 -9.32 8.71 -4.19
N GLY A 125 -9.41 10.01 -4.51
CA GLY A 125 -10.11 10.98 -3.68
C GLY A 125 -11.61 10.69 -3.50
N ARG A 126 -12.24 10.03 -4.50
CA ARG A 126 -13.65 9.60 -4.43
C ARG A 126 -13.81 8.23 -3.74
N HIS A 127 -12.79 7.39 -3.79
CA HIS A 127 -12.80 6.00 -3.31
C HIS A 127 -11.74 5.77 -2.23
N SER A 128 -11.89 6.47 -1.09
CA SER A 128 -10.94 6.41 0.04
C SER A 128 -10.78 4.99 0.64
N ASN A 129 -11.78 4.13 0.49
CA ASN A 129 -11.70 2.72 0.86
C ASN A 129 -10.71 1.94 -0.02
N VAL A 130 -10.57 2.29 -1.30
CA VAL A 130 -9.58 1.69 -2.21
C VAL A 130 -8.19 2.20 -1.86
N GLU A 131 -8.03 3.51 -1.63
CA GLU A 131 -6.77 4.12 -1.15
C GLU A 131 -6.22 3.40 0.10
N GLN A 132 -7.09 3.13 1.09
CA GLN A 132 -6.71 2.44 2.32
C GLN A 132 -6.28 0.98 2.10
N LYS A 133 -6.90 0.27 1.15
CA LYS A 133 -6.52 -1.11 0.79
C LYS A 133 -5.15 -1.15 0.11
N HIS A 134 -4.85 -0.13 -0.70
CA HIS A 134 -3.60 -0.01 -1.45
C HIS A 134 -2.50 0.64 -0.61
N TYR A 135 -2.18 0.03 0.52
CA TYR A 135 -1.28 0.60 1.54
C TYR A 135 0.12 0.98 1.04
N LYS A 136 0.59 0.36 -0.05
CA LYS A 136 1.87 0.70 -0.70
C LYS A 136 1.88 2.15 -1.22
N LEU A 137 0.72 2.74 -1.51
CA LEU A 137 0.60 4.15 -1.93
C LEU A 137 1.19 5.10 -0.89
N TRP A 138 0.79 4.96 0.36
CA TRP A 138 1.20 5.87 1.43
C TRP A 138 2.41 5.35 2.23
N LEU A 139 2.62 4.04 2.34
CA LEU A 139 3.79 3.49 3.04
C LEU A 139 5.14 3.83 2.40
N ALA A 140 5.16 4.06 1.09
CA ALA A 140 6.37 4.46 0.38
C ALA A 140 6.35 5.94 -0.05
N SER A 141 5.40 6.73 0.47
CA SER A 141 5.38 8.17 0.27
C SER A 141 6.51 8.83 1.07
N ARG A 142 7.31 9.63 0.39
CA ARG A 142 8.43 10.38 0.99
C ARG A 142 7.95 11.31 2.10
N ALA A 143 6.77 11.92 1.97
CA ALA A 143 6.20 12.81 2.98
C ALA A 143 5.86 12.10 4.31
N VAL A 144 5.38 10.86 4.23
CA VAL A 144 5.12 10.04 5.43
C VAL A 144 6.45 9.72 6.11
N LEU A 145 7.42 9.28 5.31
CA LEU A 145 8.77 8.96 5.76
C LEU A 145 9.47 10.16 6.42
N ASP A 146 9.42 11.34 5.79
CA ASP A 146 10.03 12.57 6.28
C ASP A 146 9.41 12.97 7.62
N ARG A 147 8.08 12.89 7.78
CA ARG A 147 7.43 13.18 9.06
C ARG A 147 7.88 12.23 10.19
N VAL A 148 8.18 10.97 9.88
CA VAL A 148 8.75 10.03 10.86
C VAL A 148 10.19 10.41 11.22
N LEU A 149 11.01 10.75 10.23
CA LEU A 149 12.42 11.13 10.43
C LEU A 149 12.57 12.40 11.28
N HIS A 150 11.62 13.33 11.16
CA HIS A 150 11.60 14.59 11.91
C HIS A 150 10.91 14.51 13.28
N SER A 151 10.13 13.45 13.56
CA SER A 151 9.76 13.16 14.95
C SER A 151 11.04 12.76 15.68
N ASP A 152 11.34 13.35 16.85
CA ASP A 152 12.62 13.29 17.61
C ASP A 152 13.19 11.88 17.89
N ILE A 153 13.52 11.11 16.86
CA ILE A 153 14.05 9.76 16.88
C ILE A 153 15.44 9.84 16.27
N ARG A 154 16.34 10.51 16.99
CA ARG A 154 17.70 10.82 16.53
C ARG A 154 18.54 9.56 16.24
N THR A 155 19.17 9.60 15.06
CA THR A 155 20.45 9.00 14.63
C THR A 155 20.50 7.50 14.24
N GLN A 156 19.57 6.63 14.65
CA GLN A 156 19.53 5.23 14.15
C GLN A 156 18.39 4.94 13.16
N THR A 157 17.50 5.91 12.95
CA THR A 157 16.25 5.75 12.20
C THR A 157 16.43 5.94 10.70
N GLU A 158 17.31 6.84 10.26
CA GLU A 158 17.56 7.12 8.83
C GLU A 158 17.96 5.86 8.05
N PHE A 159 18.93 5.11 8.57
CA PHE A 159 19.38 3.85 7.96
C PHE A 159 18.31 2.74 7.99
N GLN A 160 17.47 2.70 9.04
CA GLN A 160 16.36 1.76 9.13
C GLN A 160 15.23 2.13 8.17
N VAL A 161 14.98 3.43 7.98
CA VAL A 161 13.93 3.97 7.13
C VAL A 161 14.23 3.72 5.65
N GLU A 162 15.44 3.98 5.17
CA GLU A 162 15.84 3.64 3.79
C GLU A 162 15.76 2.13 3.54
N LYS A 163 16.14 1.32 4.54
CA LYS A 163 16.02 -0.14 4.49
C LYS A 163 14.57 -0.60 4.47
N VAL A 164 13.69 0.03 5.26
CA VAL A 164 12.25 -0.25 5.25
C VAL A 164 11.63 0.18 3.92
N HIS A 165 11.99 1.34 3.37
CA HIS A 165 11.49 1.83 2.07
C HIS A 165 11.90 0.89 0.92
N SER A 166 13.17 0.49 0.86
CA SER A 166 13.64 -0.48 -0.14
C SER A 166 13.00 -1.86 0.05
N THR A 167 12.73 -2.26 1.29
CA THR A 167 12.04 -3.52 1.60
C THR A 167 10.57 -3.46 1.21
N ILE A 168 9.82 -2.40 1.54
CA ILE A 168 8.41 -2.23 1.17
C ILE A 168 8.25 -2.25 -0.37
N ARG A 169 9.15 -1.58 -1.10
CA ARG A 169 9.14 -1.62 -2.58
C ARG A 169 9.42 -3.02 -3.15
N ARG A 170 10.34 -3.78 -2.54
CA ARG A 170 10.74 -5.11 -3.05
C ARG A 170 9.90 -6.26 -2.53
N ASN A 171 9.25 -6.09 -1.37
CA ASN A 171 8.95 -7.21 -0.49
C ASN A 171 7.59 -7.04 0.18
N VAL A 172 6.51 -7.11 -0.59
CA VAL A 172 5.20 -7.46 -0.02
C VAL A 172 4.38 -8.26 -1.03
N ARG A 173 4.57 -9.58 -0.99
CA ARG A 173 3.61 -10.60 -1.46
C ARG A 173 2.93 -11.30 -0.28
N SER A 174 2.98 -10.70 0.92
CA SER A 174 2.51 -11.34 2.15
C SER A 174 1.27 -10.64 2.69
N ASP A 175 0.21 -11.43 2.91
CA ASP A 175 -1.01 -11.02 3.61
C ASP A 175 -0.77 -10.69 5.09
N ALA A 176 0.47 -10.80 5.58
CA ALA A 176 0.83 -10.48 6.95
C ALA A 176 0.56 -9.02 7.31
N TYR A 177 0.75 -8.08 6.39
CA TYR A 177 0.52 -6.66 6.65
C TYR A 177 -0.97 -6.32 6.85
N PRO A 178 -1.87 -6.60 5.90
CA PRO A 178 -3.30 -6.38 6.09
C PRO A 178 -3.81 -7.03 7.38
N ARG A 179 -3.44 -8.30 7.60
CA ARG A 179 -3.85 -9.05 8.80
C ARG A 179 -3.38 -8.40 10.09
N ALA A 180 -2.11 -7.99 10.17
CA ALA A 180 -1.57 -7.38 11.38
C ALA A 180 -2.17 -5.99 11.64
N LEU A 181 -2.48 -5.24 10.57
CA LEU A 181 -3.15 -3.95 10.67
C LEU A 181 -4.59 -4.12 11.20
N ASP A 182 -5.33 -5.12 10.71
CA ASP A 182 -6.68 -5.42 11.18
C ASP A 182 -6.69 -5.81 12.67
N ILE A 183 -5.78 -6.70 13.07
CA ILE A 183 -5.61 -7.09 14.48
C ILE A 183 -5.31 -5.85 15.34
N LEU A 184 -4.40 -4.99 14.89
CA LEU A 184 -4.02 -3.79 15.61
C LEU A 184 -5.16 -2.77 15.71
N ASN A 185 -5.96 -2.60 14.65
CA ASN A 185 -7.12 -1.71 14.65
C ASN A 185 -8.22 -2.21 15.60
N GLN A 186 -8.52 -3.52 15.57
CA GLN A 186 -9.58 -4.14 16.37
C GLN A 186 -9.20 -4.29 17.84
N ASN A 187 -8.02 -4.87 18.11
CA ASN A 187 -7.60 -5.26 19.46
C ASN A 187 -6.74 -4.21 20.14
N ARG A 188 -6.35 -3.15 19.42
CA ARG A 188 -5.40 -2.11 19.88
C ARG A 188 -4.03 -2.66 20.26
N VAL A 189 -3.76 -3.94 20.01
CA VAL A 189 -2.50 -4.62 20.27
C VAL A 189 -2.26 -5.65 19.18
N VAL A 190 -1.04 -5.73 18.67
CA VAL A 190 -0.59 -6.82 17.81
C VAL A 190 0.80 -7.30 18.24
N ILE A 191 0.99 -8.61 18.21
CA ILE A 191 2.27 -9.27 18.48
C ILE A 191 2.70 -9.98 17.20
N ILE A 192 3.86 -9.62 16.67
CA ILE A 192 4.45 -10.19 15.46
C ILE A 192 5.57 -11.13 15.89
N SER A 193 5.35 -12.43 15.69
CA SER A 193 6.30 -13.50 15.99
C SER A 193 6.66 -14.30 14.73
N GLY A 194 7.77 -15.06 14.78
CA GLY A 194 8.25 -15.88 13.65
C GLY A 194 9.77 -16.00 13.59
N ALA A 195 10.29 -16.83 12.69
CA ALA A 195 11.71 -17.13 12.59
C ALA A 195 12.58 -15.88 12.33
N PRO A 196 13.83 -15.82 12.80
CA PRO A 196 14.75 -14.73 12.48
C PRO A 196 14.85 -14.47 10.96
N GLY A 197 14.97 -13.21 10.55
CA GLY A 197 15.10 -12.84 9.12
C GLY A 197 13.82 -12.75 8.30
N VAL A 198 12.66 -13.24 8.78
CA VAL A 198 11.38 -13.22 8.01
C VAL A 198 10.72 -11.85 7.85
N GLY A 199 11.37 -10.75 8.28
CA GLY A 199 10.86 -9.39 8.09
C GLY A 199 9.89 -8.87 9.17
N LYS A 200 9.91 -9.42 10.39
CA LYS A 200 9.04 -8.98 11.50
C LYS A 200 9.20 -7.50 11.87
N THR A 201 10.45 -7.05 12.00
CA THR A 201 10.78 -5.64 12.25
C THR A 201 10.28 -4.75 11.11
N THR A 202 10.40 -5.21 9.86
CA THR A 202 9.84 -4.50 8.71
C THR A 202 8.32 -4.37 8.83
N LEU A 203 7.62 -5.47 9.14
CA LEU A 203 6.17 -5.49 9.32
C LEU A 203 5.73 -4.55 10.46
N ALA A 204 6.43 -4.56 11.58
CA ALA A 204 6.15 -3.68 12.71
C ALA A 204 6.40 -2.20 12.35
N ASN A 205 7.49 -1.90 11.65
CA ASN A 205 7.76 -0.54 11.16
C ASN A 205 6.69 -0.05 10.18
N MET A 206 6.20 -0.92 9.28
CA MET A 206 5.09 -0.59 8.38
C MET A 206 3.82 -0.23 9.16
N LEU A 207 3.49 -0.98 10.21
CA LEU A 207 2.35 -0.67 11.06
C LEU A 207 2.55 0.63 11.83
N LEU A 208 3.75 0.89 12.35
CA LEU A 208 4.08 2.14 12.99
C LEU A 208 3.82 3.32 12.03
N TYR A 209 4.36 3.27 10.82
CA TYR A 209 4.23 4.32 9.81
C TYR A 209 2.77 4.59 9.42
N ALA A 210 1.96 3.54 9.31
CA ALA A 210 0.52 3.67 9.07
C ALA A 210 -0.22 4.54 10.09
N HIS A 211 0.20 4.46 11.35
CA HIS A 211 -0.43 5.24 12.41
C HIS A 211 0.13 6.65 12.47
N LEU A 212 1.42 6.82 12.20
CA LEU A 212 2.03 8.16 12.10
C LEU A 212 1.38 9.01 10.99
N GLU A 213 1.05 8.42 9.85
CA GLU A 213 0.30 9.10 8.79
C GLU A 213 -1.07 9.59 9.29
N ARG A 214 -1.76 8.76 10.09
CA ARG A 214 -3.05 9.06 10.70
C ARG A 214 -2.96 10.02 11.91
N GLY A 215 -1.80 10.64 12.13
CA GLY A 215 -1.58 11.63 13.17
C GLY A 215 -1.31 11.05 14.57
N TRP A 216 -0.96 9.76 14.67
CA TRP A 216 -0.53 9.17 15.94
C TRP A 216 0.90 9.58 16.27
N GLU A 217 1.20 9.75 17.56
CA GLU A 217 2.55 9.99 18.05
C GLU A 217 3.23 8.66 18.41
N PRO A 218 4.49 8.41 17.97
CA PRO A 218 5.20 7.20 18.31
C PRO A 218 5.74 7.26 19.74
N VAL A 219 5.66 6.14 20.45
CA VAL A 219 6.35 5.92 21.73
C VAL A 219 7.15 4.62 21.64
N ILE A 220 8.46 4.74 21.48
CA ILE A 220 9.34 3.57 21.35
C ILE A 220 9.82 3.17 22.75
N ILE A 221 9.42 1.99 23.18
CA ILE A 221 9.81 1.41 24.47
C ILE A 221 10.99 0.47 24.24
N ARG A 222 12.10 0.75 24.91
CA ARG A 222 13.35 -0.01 24.76
C ARG A 222 13.69 -0.83 25.99
N ARG A 223 13.31 -0.34 27.17
CA ARG A 223 13.70 -0.94 28.45
C ARG A 223 12.59 -1.76 29.09
N ASP A 224 11.47 -1.13 29.39
CA ASP A 224 10.42 -1.79 30.17
C ASP A 224 9.05 -1.12 30.00
N LEU A 225 8.01 -1.79 30.51
CA LEU A 225 6.66 -1.25 30.53
C LEU A 225 6.54 0.06 31.33
N ALA A 226 7.44 0.31 32.29
CA ALA A 226 7.44 1.52 33.12
C ALA A 226 7.90 2.75 32.31
N GLU A 227 8.81 2.59 31.36
CA GLU A 227 9.18 3.60 30.35
C GLU A 227 7.96 3.99 29.53
N GLY A 228 7.16 3.01 29.10
CA GLY A 228 5.89 3.24 28.43
C GLY A 228 4.90 4.08 29.23
N GLN A 229 4.78 3.82 30.54
CA GLN A 229 3.90 4.57 31.43
C GLN A 229 4.34 6.02 31.59
N ARG A 230 5.65 6.27 31.73
CA ARG A 230 6.21 7.63 31.87
C ARG A 230 6.03 8.47 30.62
N LEU A 231 6.10 7.83 29.45
CA LEU A 231 5.98 8.50 28.14
C LEU A 231 4.52 8.64 27.66
N PHE A 232 3.56 8.01 28.34
CA PHE A 232 2.15 8.11 28.00
C PHE A 232 1.61 9.52 28.29
N GLN A 233 1.01 10.13 27.26
CA GLN A 233 0.37 11.42 27.31
C GLN A 233 -1.14 11.24 27.09
N ARG A 234 -1.91 11.56 28.12
CA ARG A 234 -3.37 11.42 28.09
C ARG A 234 -3.98 12.39 27.09
N GLY A 235 -4.96 11.90 26.32
CA GLY A 235 -5.68 12.72 25.33
C GLY A 235 -4.99 12.81 23.97
N LYS A 236 -3.76 12.30 23.84
CA LYS A 236 -3.08 12.20 22.56
C LYS A 236 -3.23 10.81 21.95
N PRO A 237 -3.40 10.68 20.62
CA PRO A 237 -3.35 9.40 19.94
C PRO A 237 -1.89 8.91 19.92
N GLN A 238 -1.54 7.91 20.73
CA GLN A 238 -0.17 7.37 20.80
C GLN A 238 -0.09 5.88 20.39
N ILE A 239 0.96 5.55 19.63
CA ILE A 239 1.29 4.17 19.22
C ILE A 239 2.61 3.74 19.85
N PHE A 240 2.57 2.67 20.62
CA PHE A 240 3.66 2.12 21.39
C PHE A 240 4.33 1.00 20.62
N TYR A 241 5.63 1.13 20.33
CA TYR A 241 6.44 0.11 19.68
C TYR A 241 7.38 -0.53 20.71
N PHE A 242 7.34 -1.85 20.84
CA PHE A 242 8.23 -2.64 21.68
C PHE A 242 9.17 -3.47 20.81
N ASP A 243 10.47 -3.22 20.91
CA ASP A 243 11.51 -4.02 20.23
C ASP A 243 12.03 -5.08 21.18
N ASP A 244 11.72 -6.36 20.90
CA ASP A 244 12.39 -7.62 21.28
C ASP A 244 13.06 -7.79 22.67
N PHE A 245 12.84 -6.90 23.62
CA PHE A 245 13.40 -6.99 24.97
C PHE A 245 12.60 -7.97 25.86
N MET A 246 11.57 -8.63 25.31
CA MET A 246 10.68 -9.51 26.07
C MET A 246 11.26 -10.89 26.40
N GLY A 247 12.59 -11.06 26.30
CA GLY A 247 13.27 -12.30 26.68
C GLY A 247 13.25 -12.64 28.17
N ALA A 248 12.90 -11.71 29.07
CA ALA A 248 13.09 -11.93 30.51
C ALA A 248 11.83 -11.89 31.39
N THR A 249 10.65 -11.42 30.94
CA THR A 249 9.58 -11.11 31.92
C THR A 249 8.15 -11.48 31.55
N PHE A 250 7.88 -12.07 30.38
CA PHE A 250 6.50 -12.44 30.00
C PHE A 250 6.24 -13.94 29.80
N LEU A 251 7.25 -14.79 29.90
CA LEU A 251 7.12 -16.25 29.84
C LEU A 251 6.62 -16.87 31.16
N GLY A 252 5.65 -16.21 31.81
CA GLY A 252 4.87 -16.77 32.92
C GLY A 252 3.50 -17.30 32.50
N ILE A 253 2.99 -16.94 31.32
CA ILE A 253 1.63 -17.31 30.88
C ILE A 253 1.63 -17.62 29.38
N ALA A 254 2.17 -18.78 29.01
CA ALA A 254 1.78 -19.63 27.88
C ALA A 254 2.95 -20.53 27.50
N HIS A 255 2.78 -21.82 27.82
CA HIS A 255 3.42 -23.02 27.27
C HIS A 255 4.80 -22.93 26.59
N ARG A 256 5.74 -23.68 27.19
CA ARG A 256 6.97 -24.26 26.62
C ARG A 256 6.97 -24.36 25.07
N ALA A 257 7.84 -23.58 24.43
CA ALA A 257 8.48 -23.96 23.17
C ALA A 257 9.84 -23.26 23.06
N CYS A 258 10.88 -24.08 23.06
CA CYS A 258 12.27 -23.72 22.81
C CYS A 258 12.42 -23.27 21.34
N CYS A 259 12.62 -21.97 21.10
CA CYS A 259 13.39 -21.40 20.00
C CYS A 259 13.30 -19.87 20.07
N ALA A 260 14.44 -19.17 20.04
CA ALA A 260 14.54 -17.72 20.11
C ALA A 260 13.67 -17.03 19.04
N THR A 261 12.47 -16.64 19.43
CA THR A 261 11.47 -16.02 18.55
C THR A 261 11.50 -14.52 18.79
N LYS A 262 11.95 -13.77 17.78
CA LYS A 262 11.88 -12.31 17.82
C LYS A 262 10.42 -11.87 17.94
N ILE A 263 10.07 -11.04 18.92
CA ILE A 263 8.71 -10.51 19.11
C ILE A 263 8.74 -8.99 18.94
N ALA A 264 7.95 -8.48 17.99
CA ALA A 264 7.63 -7.06 17.93
C ALA A 264 6.17 -6.86 18.38
N GLN A 265 5.94 -5.97 19.33
CA GLN A 265 4.60 -5.66 19.81
C GLN A 265 4.27 -4.19 19.54
N LEU A 266 3.07 -3.95 19.02
CA LEU A 266 2.52 -2.61 18.85
C LEU A 266 1.24 -2.48 19.66
N ARG A 267 1.09 -1.36 20.37
CA ARG A 267 -0.13 -1.04 21.11
C ARG A 267 -0.59 0.37 20.80
N ILE A 268 -1.89 0.54 20.56
CA ILE A 268 -2.54 1.82 20.30
C ILE A 268 -3.33 2.20 21.54
N SER A 269 -3.12 3.41 22.06
CA SER A 269 -3.81 3.84 23.28
C SER A 269 -4.15 5.32 23.27
N SER A 270 -5.40 5.63 23.62
CA SER A 270 -5.84 6.96 24.08
C SER A 270 -6.19 6.96 25.58
N ARG A 271 -6.16 5.78 26.23
CA ARG A 271 -6.41 5.55 27.66
C ARG A 271 -5.55 4.38 28.14
N TRP A 272 -4.72 4.60 29.15
CA TRP A 272 -3.88 3.56 29.73
C TRP A 272 -4.72 2.59 30.58
N SER A 273 -4.90 1.37 30.09
CA SER A 273 -5.32 0.22 30.90
C SER A 273 -4.11 -0.71 31.06
N GLY A 274 -3.53 -0.74 32.26
CA GLY A 274 -2.60 -1.82 32.63
C GLY A 274 -3.31 -3.18 32.55
N PRO A 275 -2.56 -4.30 32.53
CA PRO A 275 -3.18 -5.61 32.69
C PRO A 275 -4.04 -5.58 33.96
N ARG A 276 -5.34 -5.87 33.83
CA ARG A 276 -6.22 -6.02 34.99
C ARG A 276 -5.62 -7.16 35.80
N ARG A 277 -5.15 -6.86 37.01
CA ARG A 277 -4.94 -7.89 38.02
C ARG A 277 -6.30 -8.53 38.25
N THR A 278 -6.44 -9.80 37.88
CA THR A 278 -7.49 -10.64 38.47
C THR A 278 -7.26 -10.66 39.98
N PRO A 279 -8.26 -10.34 40.81
CA PRO A 279 -8.15 -10.56 42.25
C PRO A 279 -7.91 -12.04 42.52
N ALA A 280 -7.21 -12.28 43.63
CA ALA A 280 -6.67 -13.57 44.08
C ALA A 280 -7.62 -14.76 43.99
#